data_AF-A0A7X8V3V8-F1
#
_entry.id   AF-A0A7X8V3V8-F1
#
_cell.length_a   1.000
_cell.length_b   1.000
_cell.length_c   1.000
_cell.angle_alpha   90.00
_cell.angle_beta   90.00
_cell.angle_gamma   90.00
#
_symmetry.space_group_name_H-M   'P 1'
#
loop_
_entity.id
_entity.type
_entity.pdbx_description
1 polymer ?
#
loop_
_entity_poly.entity_id
_entity_poly.type
_entity_poly.pdbx_seq_one_letter_code
_entity_poly.pdbx_strand_id
1 'polypeptide(L)'
;PGSSRFYVSMEDDLMRLFGGETIVRWMERLGWAEDVPIEHPRIARAIENAQRKVENRHFEMRKHVLEYDDVMNKQRETIYGLRRKILLGAEEEIHGQVLEMFKQVVDGLVQMHTDARTPDEWDLEGLCGEADRIFLFAGAFTPEKLRAEAGEDPEALKRILLEKALARYEEKEQEIGAERLRAFERYIMLRTIDRFWMDHLENMDDLLEGVRFQSITSQQDPLVVYKIESYRMFQGLLETVREEVVRFLCHIQVAEEKPRLQRQVRNLVMNRGEDGAVEVTQRKIGKKVGRNEPCPCGSGKKYKKCCGKTA
;
A
#
# COMPACT_ATOMS: atom_id res chain seq x y z
N PRO A 1 -39.00 48.10 -1.85
CA PRO A 1 -39.77 46.87 -1.50
C PRO A 1 -39.51 45.78 -2.55
N GLY A 2 -39.21 44.55 -2.11
CA GLY A 2 -38.95 43.41 -2.98
C GLY A 2 -39.68 42.18 -2.49
N SER A 3 -40.18 41.37 -3.42
CA SER A 3 -40.84 40.09 -3.15
C SER A 3 -40.24 39.02 -4.07
N SER A 4 -40.10 37.80 -3.56
CA SER A 4 -39.77 36.62 -4.35
C SER A 4 -41.01 35.72 -4.50
N ARG A 5 -41.11 35.03 -5.63
CA ARG A 5 -42.15 34.03 -5.91
C ARG A 5 -41.48 32.81 -6.49
N PHE A 6 -41.86 31.64 -5.97
CA PHE A 6 -41.35 30.34 -6.43
C PHE A 6 -42.45 29.62 -7.18
N TYR A 7 -42.07 28.89 -8.23
CA TYR A 7 -42.94 28.07 -9.05
C TYR A 7 -42.39 26.64 -9.00
N VAL A 8 -43.27 25.65 -8.89
CA VAL A 8 -42.92 24.22 -8.79
C VAL A 8 -43.91 23.45 -9.64
N SER A 9 -43.41 22.50 -10.44
CA SER A 9 -44.23 21.56 -11.20
C SER A 9 -44.36 20.23 -10.44
N MET A 10 -45.46 19.52 -10.68
CA MET A 10 -45.66 18.17 -10.13
C MET A 10 -44.74 17.13 -10.78
N GLU A 11 -44.22 17.41 -11.97
CA GLU A 11 -43.25 16.57 -12.67
C GLU A 11 -41.81 16.76 -12.16
N ASP A 12 -41.57 17.77 -11.32
CA ASP A 12 -40.24 18.06 -10.79
C ASP A 12 -39.76 16.92 -9.88
N ASP A 13 -38.44 16.68 -9.88
CA ASP A 13 -37.82 15.58 -9.14
C ASP A 13 -38.13 15.62 -7.63
N LEU A 14 -38.27 16.81 -7.04
CA LEU A 14 -38.68 16.98 -5.65
C LEU A 14 -40.07 16.37 -5.40
N MET A 15 -41.02 16.63 -6.29
CA MET A 15 -42.40 16.16 -6.19
C MET A 15 -42.51 14.68 -6.54
N ARG A 16 -41.77 14.23 -7.56
CA ARG A 16 -41.70 12.82 -7.97
C ARG A 16 -41.13 11.92 -6.88
N LEU A 17 -40.09 12.36 -6.18
CA LEU A 17 -39.39 11.55 -5.18
C LEU A 17 -39.97 11.72 -3.76
N PHE A 18 -40.56 12.88 -3.44
CA PHE A 18 -40.94 13.23 -2.07
C PHE A 18 -42.34 13.86 -1.91
N GLY A 19 -43.04 14.16 -2.99
CA GLY A 19 -44.41 14.69 -2.98
C GLY A 19 -45.44 13.69 -2.42
N GLY A 20 -45.12 12.40 -2.45
CA GLY A 20 -45.88 11.34 -1.80
C GLY A 20 -47.30 11.12 -2.35
N GLU A 21 -47.92 10.01 -1.95
CA GLU A 21 -49.31 9.67 -2.33
C GLU A 21 -50.35 10.69 -1.83
N THR A 22 -50.00 11.49 -0.82
CA THR A 22 -50.93 12.42 -0.17
C THR A 22 -51.24 13.63 -1.04
N ILE A 23 -50.25 14.15 -1.78
CA ILE A 23 -50.46 15.25 -2.72
C ILE A 23 -51.23 14.74 -3.94
N VAL A 24 -50.91 13.53 -4.42
CA VAL A 24 -51.65 12.85 -5.51
C VAL A 24 -53.11 12.61 -5.16
N ARG A 25 -53.41 12.05 -3.98
CA ARG A 25 -54.80 11.86 -3.50
C ARG A 25 -55.58 13.16 -3.33
N TRP A 26 -54.91 14.24 -2.95
CA TRP A 26 -55.53 15.56 -2.86
C TRP A 26 -55.82 16.15 -4.24
N MET A 27 -54.97 15.89 -5.24
CA MET A 27 -55.22 16.27 -6.64
C MET A 27 -56.45 15.56 -7.21
N GLU A 28 -56.54 14.24 -7.04
CA GLU A 28 -57.67 13.43 -7.52
C GLU A 28 -59.01 13.88 -6.92
N ARG A 29 -59.00 14.36 -5.67
CA ARG A 29 -60.20 14.88 -5.00
C ARG A 29 -60.62 16.28 -5.42
N LEU A 30 -59.67 17.13 -5.81
CA LEU A 30 -59.99 18.52 -6.16
C LEU A 30 -60.45 18.69 -7.61
N GLY A 31 -60.18 17.73 -8.50
CA GLY A 31 -60.61 17.76 -9.90
C GLY A 31 -60.10 19.00 -10.65
N TRP A 32 -58.89 18.93 -11.19
CA TRP A 32 -58.20 20.08 -11.77
C TRP A 32 -58.39 20.21 -13.28
N ALA A 33 -58.49 21.46 -13.75
CA ALA A 33 -58.25 21.84 -15.15
C ALA A 33 -56.76 22.13 -15.33
N GLU A 34 -56.16 21.68 -16.44
CA GLU A 34 -54.71 21.59 -16.65
C GLU A 34 -53.93 22.92 -16.57
N ASP A 35 -54.61 24.08 -16.62
CA ASP A 35 -53.98 25.39 -16.80
C ASP A 35 -54.22 26.41 -15.65
N VAL A 36 -54.60 25.96 -14.44
CA VAL A 36 -54.88 26.87 -13.31
C VAL A 36 -53.77 26.84 -12.25
N PRO A 37 -53.16 28.01 -11.91
CA PRO A 37 -52.20 28.10 -10.82
C PRO A 37 -52.80 27.69 -9.47
N ILE A 38 -52.12 26.76 -8.80
CA ILE A 38 -52.53 26.21 -7.51
C ILE A 38 -51.87 26.98 -6.37
N GLU A 39 -52.64 27.79 -5.64
CA GLU A 39 -52.15 28.45 -4.42
C GLU A 39 -52.92 27.96 -3.21
N HIS A 40 -52.35 26.98 -2.49
CA HIS A 40 -52.95 26.48 -1.26
C HIS A 40 -51.92 26.36 -0.13
N PRO A 41 -52.17 26.95 1.06
CA PRO A 41 -51.23 26.92 2.18
C PRO A 41 -50.81 25.52 2.63
N ARG A 42 -51.69 24.51 2.50
CA ARG A 42 -51.36 23.11 2.82
C ARG A 42 -50.40 22.47 1.81
N ILE A 43 -50.45 22.89 0.54
CA ILE A 43 -49.53 22.39 -0.50
C ILE A 43 -48.16 23.01 -0.29
N ALA A 44 -48.08 24.31 0.00
CA ALA A 44 -46.83 24.96 0.38
C ALA A 44 -46.15 24.27 1.59
N ARG A 45 -46.91 23.96 2.66
CA ARG A 45 -46.40 23.19 3.81
C ARG A 45 -45.98 21.77 3.46
N ALA A 46 -46.67 21.11 2.52
CA ALA A 46 -46.29 19.77 2.07
C ALA A 46 -44.97 19.80 1.29
N ILE A 47 -44.77 20.81 0.44
CA ILE A 47 -43.50 21.04 -0.29
C ILE A 47 -42.37 21.36 0.71
N GLU A 48 -42.61 22.21 1.70
CA GLU A 48 -41.63 22.51 2.77
C GLU A 48 -41.22 21.26 3.54
N ASN A 49 -42.18 20.41 3.92
CA ASN A 49 -41.91 19.14 4.58
C ASN A 49 -41.13 18.16 3.70
N ALA A 50 -41.46 18.11 2.40
CA ALA A 50 -40.72 17.32 1.43
C ALA A 50 -39.26 17.80 1.34
N GLN A 51 -39.03 19.11 1.22
CA GLN A 51 -37.69 19.71 1.22
C GLN A 51 -36.92 19.38 2.49
N ARG A 52 -37.52 19.58 3.67
CA ARG A 52 -36.87 19.22 4.95
C ARG A 52 -36.51 17.74 5.01
N LYS A 53 -37.33 16.85 4.44
CA LYS A 53 -37.05 15.41 4.37
C LYS A 53 -35.87 15.12 3.42
N VAL A 54 -35.76 15.82 2.29
CA VAL A 54 -34.62 15.72 1.36
C VAL A 54 -33.35 16.20 2.04
N GLU A 55 -33.39 17.36 2.69
CA GLU A 55 -32.26 17.92 3.44
C GLU A 55 -31.80 16.97 4.54
N ASN A 56 -32.73 16.42 5.34
CA ASN A 56 -32.41 15.43 6.35
C ASN A 56 -31.79 14.17 5.73
N ARG A 57 -32.31 13.69 4.59
CA ARG A 57 -31.72 12.55 3.88
C ARG A 57 -30.28 12.84 3.44
N HIS A 58 -30.02 14.02 2.87
CA HIS A 58 -28.66 14.41 2.50
C HIS A 58 -27.75 14.59 3.71
N PHE A 59 -28.27 15.12 4.81
CA PHE A 59 -27.55 15.25 6.07
C PHE A 59 -27.13 13.89 6.60
N GLU A 60 -28.05 12.92 6.69
CA GLU A 60 -27.73 11.57 7.16
C GLU A 60 -26.71 10.87 6.25
N MET A 61 -26.84 10.99 4.92
CA MET A 61 -25.85 10.44 3.99
C MET A 61 -24.44 11.04 4.22
N ARG A 62 -24.35 12.36 4.39
CA ARG A 62 -23.07 13.05 4.65
C ARG A 62 -22.51 12.68 6.01
N LYS A 63 -23.36 12.58 7.03
CA LYS A 63 -22.98 12.17 8.39
C LYS A 63 -22.38 10.76 8.36
N HIS A 64 -23.03 9.82 7.67
CA HIS A 64 -22.46 8.48 7.51
C HIS A 64 -21.11 8.50 6.81
N VAL A 65 -20.95 9.22 5.69
CA VAL A 65 -19.65 9.35 5.01
C VAL A 65 -18.58 9.92 5.94
N LEU A 66 -18.93 10.94 6.73
CA LEU A 66 -18.03 11.54 7.71
C LEU A 66 -17.63 10.54 8.82
N GLU A 67 -18.57 9.74 9.31
CA GLU A 67 -18.29 8.75 10.36
C GLU A 67 -17.26 7.69 9.95
N TYR A 68 -17.26 7.28 8.67
CA TYR A 68 -16.25 6.38 8.11
C TYR A 68 -14.91 7.11 7.88
N ASP A 69 -14.95 8.33 7.33
CA ASP A 69 -13.74 9.12 7.10
C ASP A 69 -13.04 9.51 8.41
N ASP A 70 -13.78 9.76 9.51
CA ASP A 70 -13.22 10.06 10.83
C ASP A 70 -12.27 8.94 11.33
N VAL A 71 -12.57 7.68 11.00
CA VAL A 71 -11.70 6.54 11.33
C VAL A 71 -10.40 6.63 10.54
N MET A 72 -10.50 6.83 9.23
CA MET A 72 -9.35 6.98 8.34
C MET A 72 -8.53 8.22 8.68
N ASN A 73 -9.17 9.31 9.07
CA ASN A 73 -8.51 10.55 9.42
C ASN A 73 -7.61 10.40 10.65
N LYS A 74 -8.06 9.69 11.69
CA LYS A 74 -7.22 9.38 12.86
C LYS A 74 -5.99 8.54 12.50
N GLN A 75 -6.15 7.58 11.60
CA GLN A 75 -5.03 6.77 11.10
C GLN A 75 -4.06 7.63 10.27
N ARG A 76 -4.57 8.50 9.38
CA ARG A 76 -3.77 9.48 8.61
C ARG A 76 -2.99 10.41 9.52
N GLU A 77 -3.61 10.98 10.55
CA GLU A 77 -2.94 11.85 11.52
C GLU A 77 -1.77 11.13 12.21
N THR A 78 -1.97 9.86 12.56
CA THR A 78 -0.92 9.03 13.18
C THR A 78 0.23 8.77 12.22
N ILE A 79 -0.04 8.31 11.00
CA ILE A 79 0.98 7.98 10.00
C ILE A 79 1.70 9.24 9.51
N TYR A 80 0.98 10.33 9.22
CA TYR A 80 1.59 11.58 8.79
C TYR A 80 2.36 12.26 9.92
N GLY A 81 1.92 12.09 11.17
CA GLY A 81 2.67 12.46 12.35
C GLY A 81 4.00 11.72 12.44
N LEU A 82 3.98 10.38 12.30
CA LEU A 82 5.17 9.54 12.29
C LEU A 82 6.11 9.91 11.13
N ARG A 83 5.59 10.04 9.91
CA ARG A 83 6.35 10.42 8.72
C ARG A 83 7.03 11.77 8.89
N ARG A 84 6.32 12.76 9.45
CA ARG A 84 6.87 14.08 9.74
C ARG A 84 7.99 14.00 10.79
N LYS A 85 7.81 13.21 11.85
CA LYS A 85 8.86 12.96 12.85
C LYS A 85 10.10 12.33 12.22
N ILE A 86 9.95 11.36 11.33
CA ILE A 86 11.10 10.73 10.65
C ILE A 86 11.77 11.69 9.66
N LEU A 87 11.02 12.58 9.01
CA LEU A 87 11.59 13.57 8.08
C LEU A 87 12.33 14.70 8.79
N LEU A 88 11.79 15.20 9.91
CA LEU A 88 12.32 16.39 10.61
C LEU A 88 13.18 16.03 11.83
N GLY A 89 13.09 14.79 12.31
CA GLY A 89 13.79 14.32 13.51
C GLY A 89 15.30 14.28 13.32
N ALA A 90 16.01 14.44 14.45
CA ALA A 90 17.44 14.22 14.53
C ALA A 90 17.77 12.74 14.27
N GLU A 91 18.99 12.47 13.80
CA GLU A 91 19.41 11.11 13.45
C GLU A 91 19.46 10.19 14.69
N GLU A 92 19.82 10.72 15.84
CA GLU A 92 19.85 9.99 17.11
C GLU A 92 18.46 9.59 17.59
N GLU A 93 17.45 10.43 17.35
CA GLU A 93 16.06 10.12 17.69
C GLU A 93 15.52 9.00 16.81
N ILE A 94 15.85 9.02 15.52
CA ILE A 94 15.45 7.97 14.57
C ILE A 94 16.13 6.66 14.92
N HIS A 95 17.42 6.70 15.23
CA HIS A 95 18.14 5.52 15.68
C HIS A 95 17.52 4.94 16.97
N GLY A 96 17.17 5.80 17.95
CA GLY A 96 16.46 5.37 19.15
C GLY A 96 15.12 4.69 18.85
N GLN A 97 14.37 5.19 17.86
CA GLN A 97 13.13 4.55 17.40
C GLN A 97 13.41 3.18 16.77
N VAL A 98 14.46 3.05 15.97
CA VAL A 98 14.87 1.76 15.40
C VAL A 98 15.20 0.76 16.50
N LEU A 99 15.99 1.14 17.50
CA LEU A 99 16.30 0.26 18.64
C LEU A 99 15.04 -0.18 19.40
N GLU A 100 14.05 0.70 19.52
CA GLU A 100 12.76 0.35 20.11
C GLU A 100 11.96 -0.62 19.23
N MET A 101 12.03 -0.49 17.90
CA MET A 101 11.45 -1.46 16.97
C MET A 101 12.07 -2.84 17.13
N PHE A 102 13.39 -2.95 17.34
CA PHE A 102 14.05 -4.22 17.64
C PHE A 102 13.44 -4.89 18.88
N LYS A 103 13.24 -4.13 19.97
CA LYS A 103 12.61 -4.66 21.19
C LYS A 103 11.19 -5.16 20.92
N GLN A 104 10.38 -4.35 20.23
CA GLN A 104 8.98 -4.68 19.97
C GLN A 104 8.83 -5.90 19.04
N VAL A 105 9.72 -6.04 18.06
CA VAL A 105 9.74 -7.23 17.18
C VAL A 105 10.14 -8.47 17.97
N VAL A 106 11.17 -8.40 18.82
CA VAL A 106 11.56 -9.53 19.68
C VAL A 106 10.44 -9.89 20.67
N ASP A 107 9.80 -8.90 21.28
CA ASP A 107 8.69 -9.11 22.22
C ASP A 107 7.51 -9.83 21.53
N GLY A 108 7.11 -9.36 20.34
CA GLY A 108 6.06 -9.99 19.55
C GLY A 108 6.39 -11.41 19.11
N LEU A 109 7.64 -11.66 18.69
CA LEU A 109 8.11 -13.01 18.33
C LEU A 109 8.05 -13.96 19.51
N VAL A 110 8.61 -13.57 20.67
CA VAL A 110 8.58 -14.44 21.86
C VAL A 110 7.13 -14.68 22.26
N GLN A 111 6.31 -13.64 22.35
CA GLN A 111 4.90 -13.79 22.74
C GLN A 111 4.12 -14.75 21.83
N MET A 112 4.34 -14.68 20.51
CA MET A 112 3.68 -15.57 19.56
C MET A 112 4.06 -17.04 19.75
N HIS A 113 5.32 -17.32 20.07
CA HIS A 113 5.85 -18.68 20.19
C HIS A 113 5.79 -19.25 21.62
N THR A 114 5.51 -18.40 22.63
CA THR A 114 5.35 -18.79 24.04
C THR A 114 3.92 -18.67 24.57
N ASP A 115 2.91 -18.54 23.70
CA ASP A 115 1.49 -18.43 24.11
C ASP A 115 0.93 -19.73 24.72
N ALA A 116 1.67 -20.84 24.60
CA ALA A 116 1.27 -22.12 25.18
C ALA A 116 1.24 -22.09 26.72
N ARG A 117 0.29 -22.83 27.30
CA ARG A 117 0.00 -22.82 28.75
C ARG A 117 1.12 -23.45 29.59
N THR A 118 1.97 -24.26 28.96
CA THR A 118 3.11 -24.94 29.59
C THR A 118 4.41 -24.65 28.83
N PRO A 119 5.51 -24.36 29.53
CA PRO A 119 6.83 -24.11 28.90
C PRO A 119 7.37 -25.25 28.04
N ASP A 120 6.95 -26.48 28.31
CA ASP A 120 7.30 -27.66 27.51
C ASP A 120 6.72 -27.65 26.09
N GLU A 121 5.64 -26.90 25.87
CA GLU A 121 4.92 -26.81 24.59
C GLU A 121 5.33 -25.58 23.76
N TRP A 122 6.33 -24.81 24.21
CA TRP A 122 6.82 -23.65 23.45
C TRP A 122 7.43 -24.06 22.12
N ASP A 123 7.05 -23.35 21.06
CA ASP A 123 7.59 -23.57 19.72
C ASP A 123 8.95 -22.86 19.55
N LEU A 124 9.97 -23.42 20.21
CA LEU A 124 11.34 -22.92 20.11
C LEU A 124 11.95 -23.11 18.72
N GLU A 125 11.46 -24.08 17.94
CA GLU A 125 11.91 -24.33 16.58
C GLU A 125 11.39 -23.24 15.63
N GLY A 126 10.11 -22.93 15.71
CA GLY A 126 9.47 -21.80 15.01
C GLY A 126 10.13 -20.47 15.36
N LEU A 127 10.35 -20.21 16.66
CA LEU A 127 11.02 -19.01 17.15
C LEU A 127 12.42 -18.86 16.55
N CYS A 128 13.24 -19.91 16.56
CA CYS A 128 14.57 -19.88 15.94
C CYS A 128 14.50 -19.59 14.43
N GLY A 129 13.61 -20.27 13.72
CA GLY A 129 13.49 -20.15 12.27
C GLY A 129 12.97 -18.79 11.82
N GLU A 130 12.08 -18.16 12.59
CA GLU A 130 11.59 -16.83 12.30
C GLU A 130 12.59 -15.75 12.70
N ALA A 131 13.22 -15.89 13.86
CA ALA A 131 14.28 -14.97 14.29
C ALA A 131 15.48 -15.00 13.33
N ASP A 132 15.86 -16.18 12.81
CA ASP A 132 16.92 -16.28 11.79
C ASP A 132 16.53 -15.59 10.48
N ARG A 133 15.26 -15.72 10.05
CA ARG A 133 14.74 -15.04 8.86
C ARG A 133 14.69 -13.52 8.99
N ILE A 134 14.50 -12.98 10.20
CA ILE A 134 14.41 -11.53 10.43
C ILE A 134 15.81 -10.93 10.68
N PHE A 135 16.58 -11.55 11.58
CA PHE A 135 17.83 -11.00 12.08
C PHE A 135 19.10 -11.58 11.43
N LEU A 136 19.00 -12.66 10.64
CA LEU A 136 20.13 -13.39 10.06
C LEU A 136 21.14 -13.85 11.11
N PHE A 137 20.68 -14.68 12.04
CA PHE A 137 21.53 -15.27 13.07
C PHE A 137 22.49 -16.34 12.54
N ALA A 138 22.32 -16.79 11.29
CA ALA A 138 23.17 -17.80 10.63
C ALA A 138 23.33 -19.08 11.48
N GLY A 139 22.25 -19.50 12.15
CA GLY A 139 22.27 -20.66 13.04
C GLY A 139 22.96 -20.42 14.39
N ALA A 140 23.12 -19.16 14.84
CA ALA A 140 23.66 -18.85 16.16
C ALA A 140 22.84 -19.46 17.32
N PHE A 141 21.57 -19.74 17.08
CA PHE A 141 20.68 -20.39 18.04
C PHE A 141 20.24 -21.77 17.56
N THR A 142 20.30 -22.72 18.49
CA THR A 142 19.55 -23.99 18.39
C THR A 142 18.51 -24.02 19.50
N PRO A 143 17.35 -24.67 19.31
CA PRO A 143 16.32 -24.78 20.34
C PRO A 143 16.87 -25.28 21.68
N GLU A 144 17.81 -26.24 21.63
CA GLU A 144 18.49 -26.79 22.80
C GLU A 144 19.29 -25.75 23.58
N LYS A 145 20.01 -24.86 22.89
CA LYS A 145 20.80 -23.79 23.53
C LYS A 145 19.91 -22.72 24.15
N LEU A 146 18.86 -22.32 23.45
CA LEU A 146 17.88 -21.37 24.00
C LEU A 146 17.21 -21.94 25.25
N ARG A 147 16.84 -23.22 25.22
CA ARG A 147 16.25 -23.88 26.38
C ARG A 147 17.23 -24.03 27.55
N ALA A 148 18.51 -24.27 27.26
CA ALA A 148 19.55 -24.34 28.29
C ALA A 148 19.88 -22.99 28.92
N GLU A 149 19.85 -21.90 28.15
CA GLU A 149 20.21 -20.56 28.63
C GLU A 149 19.03 -19.77 29.22
N ALA A 150 17.83 -19.91 28.65
CA ALA A 150 16.64 -19.18 29.08
C ALA A 150 15.76 -19.95 30.07
N GLY A 151 15.85 -21.28 30.08
CA GLY A 151 14.96 -22.13 30.87
C GLY A 151 13.49 -21.98 30.44
N GLU A 152 12.61 -21.76 31.41
CA GLU A 152 11.16 -21.61 31.25
C GLU A 152 10.68 -20.15 31.44
N ASP A 153 11.58 -19.17 31.29
CA ASP A 153 11.26 -17.75 31.47
C ASP A 153 11.20 -17.01 30.12
N PRO A 154 10.01 -16.50 29.70
CA PRO A 154 9.89 -15.72 28.47
C PRO A 154 10.73 -14.45 28.47
N GLU A 155 10.95 -13.82 29.63
CA GLU A 155 11.74 -12.59 29.72
C GLU A 155 13.23 -12.87 29.51
N ALA A 156 13.71 -14.04 29.93
CA ALA A 156 15.06 -14.49 29.62
C ALA A 156 15.25 -14.72 28.12
N LEU A 157 14.25 -15.33 27.44
CA LEU A 157 14.26 -15.50 25.98
C LEU A 157 14.33 -14.15 25.26
N LYS A 158 13.48 -13.19 25.65
CA LYS A 158 13.48 -11.83 25.09
C LYS A 158 14.85 -11.17 25.22
N ARG A 159 15.45 -11.22 26.40
CA ARG A 159 16.78 -10.63 26.65
C ARG A 159 17.85 -11.24 25.75
N ILE A 160 17.92 -12.57 25.68
CA ILE A 160 18.94 -13.28 24.88
C ILE A 160 18.81 -12.94 23.39
N LEU A 161 17.58 -12.98 22.86
CA LEU A 161 17.32 -12.66 21.45
C LEU A 161 17.62 -11.19 21.14
N LEU A 162 17.22 -10.27 22.02
CA LEU A 162 17.46 -8.85 21.85
C LEU A 162 18.96 -8.52 21.87
N GLU A 163 19.71 -9.07 22.84
CA GLU A 163 21.17 -8.86 22.92
C GLU A 163 21.88 -9.31 21.63
N LYS A 164 21.49 -10.46 21.07
CA LYS A 164 22.06 -10.94 19.80
C LYS A 164 21.62 -10.12 18.60
N ALA A 165 20.35 -9.70 18.54
CA ALA A 165 19.85 -8.86 17.47
C ALA A 165 20.58 -7.51 17.43
N LEU A 166 20.80 -6.90 18.60
CA LEU A 166 21.55 -5.65 18.73
C LEU A 166 23.03 -5.83 18.42
N ALA A 167 23.67 -6.90 18.88
CA ALA A 167 25.06 -7.20 18.52
C ALA A 167 25.23 -7.34 17.00
N ARG A 168 24.29 -8.02 16.34
CA ARG A 168 24.28 -8.17 14.88
C ARG A 168 24.13 -6.84 14.16
N TYR A 169 23.27 -5.96 14.68
CA TYR A 169 23.08 -4.62 14.17
C TYR A 169 24.35 -3.76 14.36
N GLU A 170 25.04 -3.89 15.50
CA GLU A 170 26.30 -3.19 15.76
C GLU A 170 27.43 -3.64 14.82
N GLU A 171 27.52 -4.94 14.52
CA GLU A 171 28.43 -5.45 13.47
C GLU A 171 28.15 -4.78 12.11
N LYS A 172 26.87 -4.57 11.77
CA LYS A 172 26.49 -3.84 10.55
C LYS A 172 26.86 -2.37 10.61
N GLU A 173 26.74 -1.73 11.76
CA GLU A 173 27.19 -0.36 11.94
C GLU A 173 28.69 -0.20 11.69
N GLN A 174 29.49 -1.18 12.14
CA GLN A 174 30.93 -1.22 11.88
C GLN A 174 31.27 -1.48 10.40
N GLU A 175 30.53 -2.34 9.70
CA GLU A 175 30.72 -2.63 8.27
C GLU A 175 30.39 -1.43 7.36
N ILE A 176 29.30 -0.70 7.65
CA ILE A 176 28.73 0.33 6.77
C ILE A 176 29.23 1.73 7.13
N GLY A 177 29.48 1.96 8.42
CA GLY A 177 29.75 3.26 9.02
C GLY A 177 28.47 3.94 9.52
N ALA A 178 28.57 4.57 10.70
CA ALA A 178 27.44 5.17 11.41
C ALA A 178 26.65 6.19 10.57
N GLU A 179 27.32 7.19 9.97
CA GLU A 179 26.66 8.26 9.20
C GLU A 179 25.80 7.71 8.03
N ARG A 180 26.33 6.71 7.31
CA ARG A 180 25.60 6.05 6.22
C ARG A 180 24.44 5.22 6.77
N LEU A 181 24.64 4.51 7.88
CA LEU A 181 23.59 3.72 8.49
C LEU A 181 22.43 4.58 8.99
N ARG A 182 22.69 5.74 9.62
CA ARG A 182 21.65 6.70 10.03
C ARG A 182 20.82 7.19 8.84
N ALA A 183 21.48 7.50 7.72
CA ALA A 183 20.77 7.85 6.49
C ALA A 183 19.91 6.69 5.95
N PHE A 184 20.42 5.45 6.02
CA PHE A 184 19.67 4.26 5.63
C PHE A 184 18.47 3.98 6.53
N GLU A 185 18.59 4.12 7.85
CA GLU A 185 17.47 3.98 8.80
C GLU A 185 16.31 4.88 8.39
N ARG A 186 16.59 6.18 8.19
CA ARG A 186 15.57 7.15 7.76
C ARG A 186 14.94 6.76 6.43
N TYR A 187 15.77 6.40 5.44
CA TYR A 187 15.29 6.01 4.11
C TYR A 187 14.42 4.76 4.14
N ILE A 188 14.86 3.70 4.84
CA ILE A 188 14.15 2.43 4.94
C ILE A 188 12.83 2.61 5.68
N MET A 189 12.82 3.36 6.78
CA MET A 189 11.59 3.65 7.53
C MET A 189 10.57 4.37 6.66
N LEU A 190 10.95 5.48 6.01
CA LEU A 190 10.03 6.24 5.16
C LEU A 190 9.50 5.41 4.00
N ARG A 191 10.38 4.71 3.29
CA ARG A 191 9.98 3.87 2.15
C ARG A 191 9.04 2.74 2.57
N THR A 192 9.32 2.11 3.71
CA THR A 192 8.52 0.99 4.21
C THR A 192 7.14 1.47 4.67
N ILE A 193 7.09 2.56 5.44
CA ILE A 193 5.83 3.18 5.87
C ILE A 193 5.00 3.60 4.67
N ASP A 194 5.59 4.32 3.71
CA ASP A 194 4.87 4.81 2.54
C ASP A 194 4.30 3.66 1.71
N ARG A 195 5.06 2.56 1.50
CA ARG A 195 4.57 1.37 0.78
C ARG A 195 3.35 0.75 1.47
N PHE A 196 3.50 0.33 2.73
CA PHE A 196 2.43 -0.40 3.40
C PHE A 196 1.23 0.49 3.74
N TRP A 197 1.43 1.81 3.90
CA TRP A 197 0.32 2.74 4.04
C TRP A 197 -0.54 2.81 2.77
N MET A 198 0.07 2.79 1.57
CA MET A 198 -0.68 2.72 0.32
C MET A 198 -1.49 1.42 0.24
N ASP A 199 -0.86 0.28 0.53
CA ASP A 199 -1.54 -1.01 0.55
C ASP A 199 -2.71 -1.02 1.57
N HIS A 200 -2.51 -0.39 2.74
CA HIS A 200 -3.57 -0.26 3.75
C HIS A 200 -4.73 0.61 3.29
N LEU A 201 -4.49 1.69 2.56
CA LEU A 201 -5.56 2.52 1.99
C LEU A 201 -6.46 1.71 1.04
N GLU A 202 -5.85 0.89 0.17
CA GLU A 202 -6.59 0.00 -0.74
C GLU A 202 -7.41 -1.04 0.06
N ASN A 203 -6.78 -1.70 1.04
CA ASN A 203 -7.48 -2.67 1.89
C ASN A 203 -8.64 -2.04 2.70
N MET A 204 -8.54 -0.76 3.05
CA MET A 204 -9.59 -0.04 3.78
C MET A 204 -10.80 0.30 2.89
N ASP A 205 -10.57 0.56 1.60
CA ASP A 205 -11.64 0.72 0.62
C ASP A 205 -12.37 -0.62 0.41
N ASP A 206 -11.63 -1.72 0.27
CA ASP A 206 -12.20 -3.08 0.17
C ASP A 206 -13.00 -3.46 1.42
N LEU A 207 -12.49 -3.15 2.62
CA LEU A 207 -13.21 -3.37 3.88
C LEU A 207 -14.53 -2.58 3.91
N LEU A 208 -14.51 -1.32 3.45
CA LEU A 208 -15.71 -0.49 3.42
C LEU A 208 -16.79 -1.09 2.52
N GLU A 209 -16.42 -1.63 1.35
CA GLU A 209 -17.34 -2.36 0.47
C GLU A 209 -17.84 -3.66 1.12
N GLY A 210 -16.94 -4.45 1.70
CA GLY A 210 -17.28 -5.72 2.36
C GLY A 210 -18.26 -5.56 3.52
N VAL A 211 -18.04 -4.56 4.38
CA VAL A 211 -18.92 -4.27 5.53
C VAL A 211 -20.31 -3.83 5.07
N ARG A 212 -20.42 -3.11 3.95
CA ARG A 212 -21.74 -2.75 3.37
C ARG A 212 -22.53 -4.00 2.98
N PHE A 213 -21.88 -5.02 2.40
CA PHE A 213 -22.56 -6.28 2.08
C PHE A 213 -22.89 -7.11 3.33
N GLN A 214 -21.99 -7.18 4.31
CA GLN A 214 -22.20 -7.94 5.54
C GLN A 214 -23.31 -7.38 6.43
N SER A 215 -23.55 -6.06 6.38
CA SER A 215 -24.66 -5.39 7.07
C SER A 215 -26.04 -5.92 6.69
N ILE A 216 -26.17 -6.52 5.51
CA ILE A 216 -27.44 -7.05 5.01
C ILE A 216 -27.80 -8.36 5.74
N THR A 217 -26.79 -9.09 6.23
CA THR A 217 -26.95 -10.43 6.81
C THR A 217 -26.78 -10.43 8.34
N SER A 218 -26.04 -9.47 8.90
CA SER A 218 -25.77 -9.35 10.34
C SER A 218 -26.66 -8.31 11.01
N GLN A 219 -27.09 -8.55 12.25
CA GLN A 219 -27.84 -7.57 13.06
C GLN A 219 -26.94 -6.48 13.69
N GLN A 220 -25.63 -6.54 13.47
CA GLN A 220 -24.68 -5.58 14.06
C GLN A 220 -24.58 -4.29 13.22
N ASP A 221 -24.31 -3.18 13.91
CA ASP A 221 -24.08 -1.89 13.25
C ASP A 221 -22.82 -1.95 12.36
N PRO A 222 -22.93 -1.67 11.05
CA PRO A 222 -21.81 -1.75 10.12
C PRO A 222 -20.67 -0.80 10.48
N LEU A 223 -20.97 0.37 11.03
CA LEU A 223 -19.94 1.33 11.44
C LEU A 223 -19.09 0.77 12.59
N VAL A 224 -19.71 0.01 13.50
CA VAL A 224 -18.99 -0.61 14.63
C VAL A 224 -18.06 -1.71 14.12
N VAL A 225 -18.54 -2.57 13.23
CA VAL A 225 -17.73 -3.63 12.60
C VAL A 225 -16.54 -3.00 11.86
N TYR A 226 -16.79 -1.97 11.05
CA TYR A 226 -15.73 -1.26 10.33
C TYR A 226 -14.68 -0.67 11.29
N LYS A 227 -15.10 -0.04 12.39
CA LYS A 227 -14.17 0.51 13.40
C LYS A 227 -13.28 -0.55 14.05
N ILE A 228 -13.84 -1.73 14.34
CA ILE A 228 -13.08 -2.82 14.97
C ILE A 228 -12.09 -3.41 13.99
N GLU A 229 -12.54 -3.79 12.79
CA GLU A 229 -11.67 -4.43 11.78
C GLU A 229 -10.60 -3.45 11.27
N SER A 230 -10.97 -2.19 11.02
CA SER A 230 -10.00 -1.16 10.62
C SER A 230 -8.92 -0.92 11.66
N TYR A 231 -9.27 -0.92 12.95
CA TYR A 231 -8.30 -0.79 14.03
C TYR A 231 -7.37 -2.00 14.07
N ARG A 232 -7.91 -3.22 13.92
CA ARG A 232 -7.12 -4.45 13.88
C ARG A 232 -6.13 -4.45 12.70
N MET A 233 -6.60 -4.09 11.51
CA MET A 233 -5.77 -3.96 10.31
C MET A 233 -4.68 -2.90 10.51
N PHE A 234 -5.01 -1.77 11.12
CA PHE A 234 -4.04 -0.71 11.40
C PHE A 234 -2.98 -1.13 12.42
N GLN A 235 -3.32 -1.88 13.46
CA GLN A 235 -2.31 -2.44 14.38
C GLN A 235 -1.38 -3.42 13.67
N GLY A 236 -1.95 -4.33 12.86
CA GLY A 236 -1.18 -5.27 12.05
C GLY A 236 -0.26 -4.58 11.03
N LEU A 237 -0.71 -3.46 10.43
CA LEU A 237 0.13 -2.60 9.60
C LEU A 237 1.35 -2.10 10.37
N LEU A 238 1.15 -1.55 11.57
CA LEU A 238 2.24 -1.00 12.38
C LEU A 238 3.23 -2.09 12.79
N GLU A 239 2.76 -3.29 13.14
CA GLU A 239 3.60 -4.46 13.43
C GLU A 239 4.43 -4.86 12.21
N THR A 240 3.78 -5.02 11.07
CA THR A 240 4.41 -5.40 9.81
C THR A 240 5.48 -4.39 9.39
N VAL A 241 5.19 -3.08 9.54
CA VAL A 241 6.17 -2.02 9.25
C VAL A 241 7.41 -2.15 10.13
N ARG A 242 7.25 -2.41 11.43
CA ARG A 242 8.40 -2.56 12.36
C ARG A 242 9.27 -3.76 11.98
N GLU A 243 8.63 -4.92 11.78
CA GLU A 243 9.34 -6.14 11.37
C GLU A 243 10.07 -5.93 10.03
N GLU A 244 9.38 -5.32 9.07
CA GLU A 244 9.95 -5.10 7.75
C GLU A 244 11.16 -4.15 7.82
N VAL A 245 11.10 -3.07 8.61
CA VAL A 245 12.23 -2.14 8.82
C VAL A 245 13.42 -2.86 9.44
N VAL A 246 13.20 -3.63 10.52
CA VAL A 246 14.25 -4.38 11.21
C VAL A 246 14.92 -5.39 10.28
N ARG A 247 14.11 -6.18 9.56
CA ARG A 247 14.60 -7.14 8.56
C ARG A 247 15.38 -6.45 7.43
N PHE A 248 14.84 -5.34 6.90
CA PHE A 248 15.54 -4.24 6.20
C PHE A 248 17.00 -4.07 6.64
N LEU A 249 17.15 -3.59 7.87
CA LEU A 249 18.43 -3.18 8.41
C LEU A 249 19.38 -4.36 8.63
N CYS A 250 18.87 -5.53 9.01
CA CYS A 250 19.69 -6.73 9.19
C CYS A 250 20.18 -7.32 7.86
N HIS A 251 19.38 -7.23 6.79
CA HIS A 251 19.67 -7.84 5.49
C HIS A 251 20.46 -6.95 4.54
N ILE A 252 20.66 -5.67 4.88
CA ILE A 252 21.33 -4.75 3.99
C ILE A 252 22.79 -5.19 3.73
N GLN A 253 23.13 -5.26 2.45
CA GLN A 253 24.49 -5.49 1.98
C GLN A 253 24.92 -4.25 1.21
N VAL A 254 26.04 -3.65 1.63
CA VAL A 254 26.64 -2.55 0.88
C VAL A 254 27.29 -3.15 -0.37
N ALA A 255 26.59 -3.03 -1.50
CA ALA A 255 27.20 -3.29 -2.78
C ALA A 255 28.18 -2.14 -3.08
N GLU A 256 29.46 -2.46 -3.23
CA GLU A 256 30.38 -1.54 -3.86
C GLU A 256 29.82 -1.21 -5.26
N GLU A 257 29.59 0.07 -5.51
CA GLU A 257 29.16 0.56 -6.81
C GLU A 257 30.31 0.30 -7.79
N LYS A 258 30.31 -0.88 -8.42
CA LYS A 258 31.18 -1.14 -9.57
C LYS A 258 30.88 -0.01 -10.55
N PRO A 259 31.89 0.77 -10.99
CA PRO A 259 31.64 1.91 -11.85
C PRO A 259 30.83 1.40 -13.03
N ARG A 260 29.58 1.84 -13.12
CA ARG A 260 28.76 1.58 -14.29
C ARG A 260 29.58 2.16 -15.42
N LEU A 261 30.19 1.29 -16.24
CA LEU A 261 30.83 1.70 -17.48
C LEU A 261 29.76 2.52 -18.17
N GLN A 262 29.91 3.85 -18.15
CA GLN A 262 29.05 4.72 -18.92
C GLN A 262 29.12 4.15 -20.31
N ARG A 263 28.01 3.57 -20.77
CA ARG A 263 27.90 3.15 -22.15
C ARG A 263 27.97 4.45 -22.91
N GLN A 264 29.17 4.85 -23.31
CA GLN A 264 29.38 5.99 -24.19
C GLN A 264 28.46 5.69 -25.36
N VAL A 265 27.40 6.49 -25.50
CA VAL A 265 26.45 6.35 -26.59
C VAL A 265 27.21 6.78 -27.83
N ARG A 266 28.01 5.86 -28.38
CA ARG A 266 28.78 6.09 -29.58
C ARG A 266 27.78 5.97 -30.73
N ASN A 267 27.46 7.12 -31.29
CA ASN A 267 26.62 7.35 -32.49
C ASN A 267 25.12 7.54 -32.20
N LEU A 268 24.77 8.68 -31.59
CA LEU A 268 23.48 9.32 -31.85
C LEU A 268 23.59 10.05 -33.20
N VAL A 269 23.21 9.39 -34.30
CA VAL A 269 22.98 10.06 -35.58
C VAL A 269 21.53 10.58 -35.55
N MET A 270 21.38 11.87 -35.28
CA MET A 270 20.09 12.55 -35.46
C MET A 270 19.88 12.75 -36.96
N ASN A 271 18.90 12.07 -37.56
CA ASN A 271 18.42 12.43 -38.89
C ASN A 271 17.62 13.73 -38.80
N ARG A 272 18.32 14.86 -38.76
CA ARG A 272 17.75 16.15 -39.14
C ARG A 272 17.95 16.29 -40.64
N GLY A 273 16.86 16.15 -41.38
CA GLY A 273 16.87 16.39 -42.82
C GLY A 273 17.12 17.86 -43.10
N GLU A 274 18.24 18.14 -43.76
CA GLU A 274 18.40 19.21 -44.74
C GLU A 274 19.66 18.91 -45.55
N ASP A 275 19.43 18.51 -46.80
CA ASP A 275 20.33 18.50 -47.96
C ASP A 275 21.84 18.54 -47.69
N GLY A 276 22.38 17.37 -47.39
CA GLY A 276 23.80 17.09 -47.47
C GLY A 276 23.97 15.59 -47.64
N ALA A 277 24.31 15.15 -48.85
CA ALA A 277 24.56 13.75 -49.15
C ALA A 277 25.72 13.23 -48.28
N VAL A 278 25.39 12.63 -47.14
CA VAL A 278 26.34 11.85 -46.35
C VAL A 278 26.40 10.48 -46.98
N GLU A 279 27.47 10.22 -47.73
CA GLU A 279 27.83 8.86 -48.13
C GLU A 279 28.04 8.03 -46.86
N VAL A 280 26.99 7.30 -46.48
CA VAL A 280 27.11 6.24 -45.49
C VAL A 280 27.97 5.16 -46.14
N THR A 281 29.27 5.16 -45.86
CA THR A 281 30.10 3.97 -46.13
C THR A 281 29.62 2.87 -45.20
N GLN A 282 28.57 2.16 -45.63
CA GLN A 282 28.21 0.89 -45.04
C GLN A 282 29.47 0.03 -45.08
N ARG A 283 29.95 -0.38 -43.91
CA ARG A 283 30.98 -1.42 -43.83
C ARG A 283 30.41 -2.61 -44.58
N LYS A 284 30.90 -2.86 -45.80
CA LYS A 284 30.52 -4.02 -46.61
C LYS A 284 30.89 -5.25 -45.80
N ILE A 285 29.95 -5.77 -45.01
CA ILE A 285 29.95 -7.16 -44.58
C ILE A 285 30.05 -7.92 -45.90
N GLY A 286 31.15 -8.67 -46.08
CA GLY A 286 31.52 -9.25 -47.37
C GLY A 286 30.33 -9.89 -48.09
N LYS A 287 30.33 -9.82 -49.43
CA LYS A 287 29.25 -10.35 -50.30
C LYS A 287 28.69 -11.66 -49.72
N LYS A 288 27.42 -11.65 -49.31
CA LYS A 288 26.70 -12.88 -48.97
C LYS A 288 26.70 -13.75 -50.22
N VAL A 289 27.46 -14.85 -50.19
CA VAL A 289 27.55 -15.76 -51.33
C VAL A 289 26.18 -16.35 -51.59
N GLY A 290 25.69 -16.20 -52.83
CA GLY A 290 24.38 -16.71 -53.21
C GLY A 290 24.33 -18.24 -53.12
N ARG A 291 23.18 -18.80 -52.76
CA ARG A 291 23.00 -20.26 -52.52
C ARG A 291 23.48 -21.16 -53.69
N ASN A 292 23.51 -20.64 -54.92
CA ASN A 292 23.95 -21.35 -56.13
C ASN A 292 25.31 -20.89 -56.69
N GLU A 293 25.98 -19.92 -56.08
CA GLU A 293 27.30 -19.43 -56.49
C GLU A 293 28.42 -20.40 -56.11
N PRO A 294 29.59 -20.37 -56.78
CA PRO A 294 30.74 -21.18 -56.40
C PRO A 294 31.15 -20.89 -54.95
N CYS A 295 31.37 -21.95 -54.19
CA CYS A 295 31.66 -21.86 -52.76
C CYS A 295 33.05 -21.22 -52.52
N PRO A 296 33.18 -20.25 -51.60
CA PRO A 296 34.42 -19.51 -51.37
C PRO A 296 35.55 -20.36 -50.73
N CYS A 297 35.27 -21.59 -50.31
CA CYS A 297 36.27 -22.53 -49.80
C CYS A 297 37.14 -23.19 -50.89
N GLY A 298 36.95 -22.83 -52.17
CA GLY A 298 37.76 -23.34 -53.28
C GLY A 298 37.40 -24.74 -53.78
N SER A 299 36.31 -25.34 -53.29
CA SER A 299 35.92 -26.73 -53.62
C SER A 299 35.32 -26.95 -55.02
N GLY A 300 35.15 -25.89 -55.82
CA GLY A 300 34.55 -25.93 -57.16
C GLY A 300 33.04 -26.24 -57.19
N LYS A 301 32.39 -26.50 -56.04
CA LYS A 301 30.96 -26.83 -55.92
C LYS A 301 30.12 -25.58 -55.58
N LYS A 302 28.82 -25.60 -55.93
CA LYS A 302 27.86 -24.55 -55.53
C LYS A 302 27.71 -24.47 -54.00
N TYR A 303 27.57 -23.28 -53.43
CA TYR A 303 27.56 -23.01 -51.98
C TYR A 303 26.62 -23.93 -51.19
N LYS A 304 25.37 -24.13 -51.65
CA LYS A 304 24.39 -25.03 -51.00
C LYS A 304 24.80 -26.50 -50.92
N LYS A 305 25.74 -26.94 -51.76
CA LYS A 305 26.23 -28.32 -51.79
C LYS A 305 27.57 -28.48 -51.05
N CYS A 306 28.10 -27.41 -50.45
CA CYS A 306 29.35 -27.40 -49.70
C CYS A 306 29.14 -26.72 -48.33
N CYS A 307 29.76 -25.56 -48.05
CA CYS A 307 29.69 -24.89 -46.74
C CYS A 307 28.26 -24.48 -46.32
N GLY A 308 27.35 -24.26 -47.28
CA GLY A 308 25.94 -23.94 -47.00
C GLY A 308 25.01 -25.16 -46.87
N LYS A 309 25.56 -26.37 -46.67
CA LYS A 309 24.76 -27.61 -46.51
C LYS A 309 24.39 -27.89 -45.05
N THR A 310 25.08 -27.25 -44.10
CA THR A 310 24.90 -27.38 -42.63
C THR A 310 24.65 -26.03 -41.95
N ALA A 311 24.38 -24.97 -42.73
CA ALA A 311 24.07 -23.63 -42.25
C ALA A 311 22.58 -23.30 -42.42
#